data_AF-A0A351JL83-F1
#
_entry.id   AF-A0A351JL83-F1
#
_cell.length_a   1.000
_cell.length_b   1.000
_cell.length_c   1.000
_cell.angle_alpha   90.00
_cell.angle_beta   90.00
_cell.angle_gamma   90.00
#
_symmetry.space_group_name_H-M   'P 1'
#
loop_
_entity.id
_entity.type
_entity.pdbx_description
1 polymer ?
#
loop_
_entity_poly.entity_id
_entity_poly.type
_entity_poly.pdbx_seq_one_letter_code
_entity_poly.pdbx_strand_id
1 'polypeptide(L)'
;MGIGAKIQIADWQKEKHVPAIECPDRVKADAWTQVKVSLGKAITHPNTTEHHIRWIAAYYSPDGDKFTYELGKFEFNAHGEAVAGPNQGPVYTHHEVTFGFKTTKPGTLHALAYCNIHGLWESEKRVELG
;
A
#
# COMPACT_ATOMS: atom_id res chain seq x y z
N MET A 1 16.12 -2.89 19.29
CA MET A 1 15.41 -3.46 18.13
C MET A 1 14.85 -2.31 17.31
N GLY A 2 15.06 -2.31 15.99
CA GLY A 2 14.51 -1.28 15.11
C GLY A 2 13.03 -1.52 14.78
N ILE A 3 12.34 -0.51 14.24
CA ILE A 3 10.91 -0.59 13.89
C ILE A 3 10.60 -1.69 12.86
N GLY A 4 11.55 -2.02 11.98
CA GLY A 4 11.39 -3.08 10.97
C GLY A 4 11.02 -4.44 11.56
N ALA A 5 11.46 -4.76 12.79
CA ALA A 5 11.10 -6.01 13.47
C ALA A 5 9.63 -6.08 13.91
N LYS A 6 8.85 -5.00 13.74
CA LYS A 6 7.42 -4.94 14.05
C LYS A 6 6.53 -4.83 12.80
N ILE A 7 7.13 -4.73 11.61
CA ILE A 7 6.41 -4.77 10.35
C ILE A 7 6.09 -6.23 10.03
N GLN A 8 4.83 -6.51 9.73
CA GLN A 8 4.36 -7.86 9.43
C GLN A 8 4.42 -8.16 7.93
N ILE A 9 4.75 -9.40 7.58
CA ILE A 9 4.77 -9.92 6.21
C ILE A 9 3.96 -11.22 6.20
N ALA A 10 3.07 -11.38 5.22
CA ALA A 10 2.30 -12.59 5.02
C ALA A 10 1.86 -12.73 3.55
N ASP A 11 1.16 -13.81 3.23
CA ASP A 11 0.49 -14.01 1.95
C ASP A 11 -0.83 -13.22 1.91
N TRP A 12 -0.94 -12.25 1.00
CA TRP A 12 -2.13 -11.40 0.84
C TRP A 12 -3.40 -12.19 0.49
N GLN A 13 -3.27 -13.41 -0.03
CA GLN A 13 -4.43 -14.28 -0.30
C GLN A 13 -5.03 -14.85 0.99
N LYS A 14 -4.25 -14.91 2.07
CA LYS A 14 -4.63 -15.49 3.37
C LYS A 14 -4.71 -14.45 4.49
N GLU A 15 -4.12 -13.27 4.29
CA GLU A 15 -4.07 -12.18 5.27
C GLU A 15 -4.53 -10.87 4.64
N LYS A 16 -5.60 -10.29 5.19
CA LYS A 16 -6.30 -9.11 4.66
C LYS A 16 -5.50 -7.81 4.80
N HIS A 17 -4.50 -7.79 5.67
CA HIS A 17 -3.71 -6.60 5.97
C HIS A 17 -2.49 -6.41 5.05
N VAL A 18 -2.12 -7.43 4.28
CA VAL A 18 -0.97 -7.33 3.37
C VAL A 18 -1.37 -6.49 2.15
N PRO A 19 -0.64 -5.40 1.83
CA PRO A 19 -0.91 -4.63 0.62
C PRO A 19 -0.61 -5.48 -0.62
N ALA A 20 -1.57 -5.67 -1.52
CA ALA A 20 -1.35 -6.36 -2.78
C ALA A 20 -0.89 -5.35 -3.85
N ILE A 21 0.28 -5.60 -4.45
CA ILE A 21 0.85 -4.76 -5.51
C ILE A 21 0.50 -5.35 -6.88
N GLU A 22 -0.12 -4.52 -7.73
CA GLU A 22 -0.45 -4.84 -9.11
C GLU A 22 0.27 -3.88 -10.06
N CYS A 23 1.27 -4.38 -10.75
CA CYS A 23 1.98 -3.71 -11.84
C CYS A 23 2.60 -4.73 -12.80
N PRO A 24 3.01 -4.34 -14.02
CA PRO A 24 3.76 -5.20 -14.93
C PRO A 24 5.08 -5.67 -14.30
N ASP A 25 5.48 -6.91 -14.59
CA ASP A 25 6.80 -7.43 -14.16
C ASP A 25 7.97 -6.74 -14.89
N ARG A 26 7.70 -6.22 -16.08
CA ARG A 26 8.65 -5.46 -16.90
C ARG A 26 8.05 -4.12 -17.30
N VAL A 27 8.81 -3.06 -17.08
CA VAL A 27 8.42 -1.68 -17.43
C VAL A 27 9.42 -1.08 -18.42
N LYS A 28 8.94 -0.20 -19.29
CA LYS A 28 9.81 0.54 -20.19
C LYS A 28 10.59 1.60 -19.41
N ALA A 29 11.89 1.67 -19.66
CA ALA A 29 12.74 2.70 -19.07
C ALA A 29 12.23 4.10 -19.41
N ASP A 30 12.20 4.99 -18.40
CA ASP A 30 11.71 6.37 -18.48
C ASP A 30 10.27 6.55 -19.01
N ALA A 31 9.44 5.51 -18.92
CA ALA A 31 8.03 5.59 -19.25
C ALA A 31 7.16 5.48 -18.00
N TRP A 32 6.03 6.20 -18.01
CA TRP A 32 5.03 6.08 -16.95
C TRP A 32 4.37 4.71 -16.96
N THR A 33 4.42 4.04 -15.82
CA THR A 33 3.73 2.78 -15.52
C THR A 33 2.73 3.01 -14.40
N GLN A 34 1.53 2.48 -14.58
CA GLN A 34 0.49 2.52 -13.56
C GLN A 34 0.71 1.40 -12.55
N VAL A 35 0.73 1.75 -11.27
CA VAL A 35 0.80 0.81 -10.15
C VAL A 35 -0.48 0.94 -9.34
N LYS A 36 -1.14 -0.19 -9.08
CA LYS A 36 -2.28 -0.27 -8.17
C LYS A 36 -1.87 -1.00 -6.90
N VAL A 37 -2.24 -0.46 -5.75
CA VAL A 37 -2.04 -1.10 -4.45
C VAL A 37 -3.36 -1.08 -3.68
N SER A 38 -3.75 -2.24 -3.14
CA SER A 38 -5.00 -2.41 -2.40
C SER A 38 -4.81 -3.38 -1.24
N LEU A 39 -5.53 -3.18 -0.14
CA LEU A 39 -5.66 -4.17 0.94
C LEU A 39 -6.98 -4.93 0.80
N GLY A 40 -7.12 -6.05 1.53
CA GLY A 40 -8.37 -6.78 1.61
C GLY A 40 -8.88 -7.40 0.29
N LYS A 41 -8.00 -7.57 -0.71
CA LYS A 41 -8.36 -8.02 -2.07
C LYS A 41 -8.97 -9.43 -2.11
N ALA A 42 -8.38 -10.38 -1.38
CA ALA A 42 -8.91 -11.75 -1.28
C ALA A 42 -9.87 -11.91 -0.09
N ILE A 43 -9.57 -11.23 1.02
CA ILE A 43 -10.34 -11.29 2.26
C ILE A 43 -10.65 -9.85 2.68
N THR A 44 -11.91 -9.46 2.70
CA THR A 44 -12.30 -8.07 3.00
C THR A 44 -11.77 -7.59 4.36
N HIS A 45 -11.13 -6.42 4.35
CA HIS A 45 -10.80 -5.66 5.56
C HIS A 45 -11.95 -4.72 5.93
N PRO A 46 -12.31 -4.58 7.22
CA PRO A 46 -13.32 -3.62 7.67
C PRO A 46 -12.99 -2.17 7.30
N ASN A 47 -14.03 -1.34 7.22
CA ASN A 47 -13.89 0.10 7.09
C ASN A 47 -14.95 0.77 7.95
N THR A 48 -14.75 0.73 9.26
CA THR A 48 -15.63 1.36 10.27
C THR A 48 -14.87 2.48 10.95
N THR A 49 -15.56 3.36 11.68
CA THR A 49 -14.92 4.41 12.48
C THR A 49 -13.89 3.84 13.47
N GLU A 50 -14.11 2.62 13.97
CA GLU A 50 -13.28 1.95 14.97
C GLU A 50 -12.13 1.13 14.35
N HIS A 51 -12.30 0.62 13.12
CA HIS A 51 -11.36 -0.30 12.49
C HIS A 51 -11.28 -0.08 10.98
N HIS A 52 -10.16 0.49 10.55
CA HIS A 52 -9.92 0.86 9.16
C HIS A 52 -8.43 0.94 8.83
N ILE A 53 -8.13 0.82 7.54
CA ILE A 53 -6.82 1.13 6.98
C ILE A 53 -6.67 2.63 6.88
N ARG A 54 -5.58 3.16 7.44
CA ARG A 54 -5.28 4.58 7.46
C ARG A 54 -4.58 5.03 6.20
N TRP A 55 -3.59 4.27 5.75
CA TRP A 55 -2.79 4.64 4.59
C TRP A 55 -2.08 3.46 3.95
N ILE A 56 -1.71 3.66 2.69
CA ILE A 56 -0.70 2.89 1.96
C ILE A 56 0.41 3.87 1.55
N ALA A 57 1.66 3.47 1.72
CA ALA A 57 2.83 4.17 1.20
C ALA A 57 3.58 3.24 0.24
N ALA A 58 4.03 3.80 -0.87
CA ALA A 58 4.80 3.08 -1.88
C ALA A 58 6.23 3.62 -1.91
N TYR A 59 7.18 2.71 -2.03
CA TYR A 59 8.61 3.01 -2.10
C TYR A 59 9.27 2.23 -3.22
N TYR A 60 10.36 2.76 -3.77
CA TYR A 60 11.17 2.05 -4.75
C TYR A 60 12.63 2.01 -4.32
N SER A 61 13.22 0.82 -4.41
CA SER A 61 14.63 0.56 -4.13
C SER A 61 15.31 0.16 -5.45
N PRO A 62 15.96 1.10 -6.17
CA PRO A 62 16.67 0.78 -7.40
C PRO A 62 17.88 -0.12 -7.11
N ASP A 63 18.18 -1.03 -8.04
CA ASP A 63 19.35 -1.89 -7.90
C ASP A 63 20.66 -1.10 -7.83
N GLY A 64 21.52 -1.52 -6.90
CA GLY A 64 22.82 -0.91 -6.66
C GLY A 64 22.75 0.49 -6.03
N ASP A 65 21.56 1.00 -5.72
CA ASP A 65 21.41 2.23 -4.96
C ASP A 65 21.52 1.97 -3.46
N LYS A 66 22.01 2.97 -2.72
CA LYS A 66 22.12 2.90 -1.27
C LYS A 66 20.77 3.19 -0.60
N PHE A 67 19.90 3.93 -1.28
CA PHE A 67 18.70 4.49 -0.69
C PHE A 67 17.43 4.00 -1.36
N THR A 68 16.38 3.95 -0.54
CA THR A 68 15.00 3.73 -0.97
C THR A 68 14.31 5.09 -1.10
N TYR A 69 13.48 5.24 -2.14
CA TYR A 69 12.79 6.48 -2.47
C TYR A 69 11.29 6.34 -2.22
N GLU A 70 10.68 7.30 -1.54
CA GLU A 70 9.23 7.37 -1.40
C GLU A 70 8.59 7.80 -2.72
N LEU A 71 7.69 6.97 -3.25
CA LEU A 71 6.91 7.29 -4.45
C LEU A 71 5.64 8.06 -4.10
N GLY A 72 5.11 7.82 -2.90
CA GLY A 72 3.95 8.53 -2.38
C GLY A 72 3.37 7.83 -1.16
N LYS A 73 2.62 8.62 -0.39
CA LYS A 73 1.79 8.14 0.71
C LYS A 73 0.35 8.58 0.48
N PHE A 74 -0.55 7.63 0.58
CA PHE A 74 -1.95 7.75 0.22
C PHE A 74 -2.80 7.47 1.44
N GLU A 75 -3.45 8.51 1.94
CA GLU A 75 -4.28 8.44 3.14
C GLU A 75 -5.75 8.21 2.78
N PHE A 76 -6.41 7.35 3.56
CA PHE A 76 -7.83 7.08 3.47
C PHE A 76 -8.43 7.60 4.77
N ASN A 77 -9.13 8.75 4.72
CA ASN A 77 -9.41 9.55 5.91
C ASN A 77 -10.91 9.67 6.27
N ALA A 78 -11.81 9.04 5.50
CA ALA A 78 -13.23 9.00 5.82
C ALA A 78 -13.66 7.55 6.08
N HIS A 79 -14.23 7.30 7.26
CA HIS A 79 -14.64 5.97 7.72
C HIS A 79 -16.02 6.02 8.40
N GLY A 80 -16.92 6.85 7.86
CA GLY A 80 -18.30 6.97 8.33
C GLY A 80 -18.49 7.78 9.60
N GLU A 81 -17.56 8.66 9.95
CA GLU A 81 -17.67 9.55 11.10
C GLU A 81 -18.73 10.65 10.85
N ALA A 82 -19.57 10.93 11.85
CA ALA A 82 -20.51 12.06 11.82
C ALA A 82 -20.92 12.51 13.24
N VAL A 83 -21.52 13.71 13.33
CA VAL A 83 -22.13 14.22 14.58
C VAL A 83 -23.22 13.28 15.10
N ALA A 84 -23.92 12.57 14.20
CA ALA A 84 -24.95 11.60 14.55
C ALA A 84 -24.40 10.33 15.22
N GLY A 85 -23.08 10.12 15.22
CA GLY A 85 -22.42 8.97 15.82
C GLY A 85 -21.43 8.28 14.86
N PRO A 86 -20.62 7.33 15.37
CA PRO A 86 -19.72 6.54 14.53
C PRO A 86 -20.51 5.68 13.54
N ASN A 87 -19.96 5.50 12.34
CA ASN A 87 -20.57 4.75 11.24
C ASN A 87 -21.94 5.28 10.75
N GLN A 88 -22.29 6.53 11.08
CA GLN A 88 -23.52 7.20 10.62
C GLN A 88 -23.23 8.28 9.56
N GLY A 89 -21.95 8.50 9.23
CA GLY A 89 -21.52 9.43 8.20
C GLY A 89 -21.71 8.88 6.78
N PRO A 90 -22.00 9.75 5.80
CA PRO A 90 -22.33 9.33 4.44
C PRO A 90 -21.10 9.02 3.57
N VAL A 91 -19.87 9.18 4.09
CA VAL A 91 -18.64 9.12 3.29
C VAL A 91 -17.68 8.08 3.85
N TYR A 92 -17.17 7.25 2.95
CA TYR A 92 -16.11 6.28 3.21
C TYR A 92 -15.08 6.34 2.08
N THR A 93 -13.80 6.28 2.44
CA THR A 93 -12.70 6.12 1.47
C THR A 93 -12.25 4.65 1.47
N HIS A 94 -12.24 4.02 0.30
CA HIS A 94 -11.76 2.65 0.15
C HIS A 94 -10.22 2.61 0.21
N HIS A 95 -9.67 1.50 0.73
CA HIS A 95 -8.22 1.32 0.93
C HIS A 95 -7.52 0.79 -0.32
N GLU A 96 -7.69 1.52 -1.42
CA GLU A 96 -7.12 1.25 -2.73
C GLU A 96 -6.58 2.55 -3.33
N VAL A 97 -5.42 2.46 -3.97
CA VAL A 97 -4.82 3.58 -4.67
C VAL A 97 -4.17 3.14 -5.97
N THR A 98 -4.20 4.04 -6.95
CA THR A 98 -3.48 3.88 -8.20
C THR A 98 -2.65 5.12 -8.48
N PHE A 99 -1.38 4.94 -8.80
CA PHE A 99 -0.44 6.03 -9.07
C PHE A 99 0.47 5.71 -10.26
N GLY A 100 1.03 6.78 -10.84
CA GLY A 100 2.02 6.67 -11.91
C GLY A 100 3.43 6.66 -11.35
N PHE A 101 4.26 5.75 -11.84
CA PHE A 101 5.67 5.60 -11.49
C PHE A 101 6.51 5.45 -12.76
N LYS A 102 7.73 5.99 -12.77
CA LYS A 102 8.70 5.78 -13.85
C LYS A 102 10.10 5.57 -13.26
N THR A 103 10.91 4.76 -13.94
CA THR A 103 12.29 4.47 -13.52
C THR A 103 13.18 4.23 -14.74
N THR A 104 14.49 4.44 -14.57
CA THR A 104 15.53 4.09 -15.54
C THR A 104 16.35 2.88 -15.08
N LYS A 105 16.03 2.28 -13.94
CA LYS A 105 16.73 1.12 -13.37
C LYS A 105 15.74 0.05 -12.89
N PRO A 106 16.08 -1.25 -13.02
CA PRO A 106 15.35 -2.31 -12.32
C PRO A 106 15.51 -2.15 -10.80
N GLY A 107 14.66 -2.82 -10.04
CA GLY A 107 14.61 -2.63 -8.59
C GLY A 107 13.41 -3.30 -7.95
N THR A 108 13.18 -2.98 -6.69
CA THR A 108 12.09 -3.54 -5.89
C THR A 108 11.10 -2.44 -5.52
N LEU A 109 9.83 -2.66 -5.86
CA LEU A 109 8.71 -1.84 -5.44
C LEU A 109 8.20 -2.39 -4.11
N HIS A 110 8.18 -1.56 -3.07
CA HIS A 110 7.66 -1.90 -1.75
C HIS A 110 6.36 -1.18 -1.50
N ALA A 111 5.42 -1.85 -0.85
CA ALA A 111 4.21 -1.24 -0.30
C ALA A 111 4.20 -1.46 1.21
N LEU A 112 3.97 -0.40 1.96
CA LEU A 112 3.76 -0.41 3.41
C LEU A 112 2.35 0.10 3.69
N ALA A 113 1.64 -0.54 4.61
CA ALA A 113 0.29 -0.15 4.99
C ALA A 113 0.12 -0.14 6.51
N TYR A 114 -0.82 0.68 6.98
CA TYR A 114 -1.14 0.80 8.40
C TYR A 114 -2.63 0.61 8.65
N CYS A 115 -2.95 -0.40 9.45
CA CYS A 115 -4.27 -0.54 10.07
C CYS A 115 -4.25 0.15 11.44
N ASN A 116 -5.27 0.95 11.75
CA ASN A 116 -5.33 1.74 12.97
C ASN A 116 -5.14 0.91 14.26
N ILE A 117 -5.55 -0.37 14.26
CA ILE A 117 -5.44 -1.29 15.40
C ILE A 117 -4.55 -2.51 15.16
N HIS A 118 -4.21 -2.85 13.90
CA HIS A 118 -3.38 -4.02 13.57
C HIS A 118 -1.97 -3.67 13.08
N GLY A 119 -1.53 -2.41 13.22
CA GLY A 119 -0.13 -2.04 13.00
C GLY A 119 0.30 -2.04 11.53
N LEU A 120 1.60 -2.25 11.30
CA LEU A 120 2.27 -2.09 10.01
C LEU A 120 2.41 -3.42 9.27
N TRP A 121 2.15 -3.38 7.97
CA TRP A 121 2.19 -4.52 7.07
C TRP A 121 2.88 -4.14 5.77
N GLU A 122 3.75 -5.01 5.26
CA GLU A 122 4.45 -4.75 4.00
C GLU A 122 4.36 -5.90 3.00
N SER A 123 4.59 -5.54 1.74
CA SER A 123 4.84 -6.46 0.65
C SER A 123 5.82 -5.83 -0.33
N GLU A 124 6.39 -6.65 -1.20
CA GLU A 124 7.29 -6.20 -2.23
C GLU A 124 7.04 -6.93 -3.55
N LYS A 125 7.41 -6.26 -4.65
CA LYS A 125 7.35 -6.81 -6.00
C LYS A 125 8.58 -6.38 -6.78
N ARG A 126 9.25 -7.35 -7.41
CA ARG A 126 10.36 -7.09 -8.32
C ARG A 126 9.86 -6.42 -9.60
N VAL A 127 10.59 -5.41 -10.07
CA VAL A 127 10.35 -4.72 -11.34
C VAL A 127 11.61 -4.77 -12.20
N GLU A 128 11.48 -5.40 -13.37
CA GLU A 128 12.53 -5.46 -14.38
C GLU A 128 12.31 -4.40 -15.46
N LEU A 129 13.36 -4.13 -16.26
CA LEU A 129 13.22 -3.33 -17.48
C LEU A 129 12.93 -4.25 -18.69
N GLY A 130 12.13 -3.76 -19.65
CA GLY A 130 11.77 -4.48 -20.88
C GLY A 130 11.06 -3.64 -21.92
#